data_AF-X1S2G9-F1
#
_entry.id   AF-X1S2G9-F1
#
_cell.length_a   1.000
_cell.length_b   1.000
_cell.length_c   1.000
_cell.angle_alpha   90.00
_cell.angle_beta   90.00
_cell.angle_gamma   90.00
#
_symmetry.space_group_name_H-M   'P 1'
#
loop_
_entity.id
_entity.type
_entity.pdbx_description
1 polymer ?
#
loop_
_entity_poly.entity_id
_entity_poly.type
_entity_poly.pdbx_seq_one_letter_code
_entity_poly.pdbx_strand_id
1 'polypeptide(L)'
;TLALTPITVESEPSGKKIQLNGIKGTTPVTWRVSPGTYTLKAEPTRFIKWEDDTTNPERSITILVGQPVTFKAYYTKGPSRWPLALLIGFGF
;
A
#
# COMPACT_ATOMS: atom_id res chain seq x y z
N THR A 1 19.16 22.31 7.29
CA THR A 1 18.27 21.61 6.34
C THR A 1 17.70 20.41 7.04
N LEU A 2 16.37 20.23 7.11
CA LEU A 2 15.80 18.98 7.64
C LEU A 2 16.16 17.84 6.68
N ALA A 3 16.70 16.74 7.21
CA ALA A 3 16.98 15.56 6.40
C ALA A 3 15.64 14.91 6.01
N LEU A 4 15.49 14.57 4.73
CA LEU A 4 14.30 13.86 4.25
C LEU A 4 14.37 12.38 4.64
N THR A 5 13.24 11.86 5.09
CA THR A 5 13.05 10.46 5.45
C THR A 5 12.30 9.75 4.31
N PRO A 6 12.79 8.61 3.81
CA PRO A 6 12.04 7.78 2.88
C PRO A 6 10.92 7.02 3.60
N ILE A 7 9.72 7.10 3.04
CA ILE A 7 8.54 6.31 3.45
C ILE A 7 8.16 5.43 2.28
N THR A 8 8.13 4.12 2.50
CA THR A 8 7.67 3.15 1.50
C THR A 8 6.31 2.62 1.91
N VAL A 9 5.39 2.54 0.94
CA VAL A 9 4.10 1.87 1.14
C VAL A 9 3.95 0.76 0.11
N GLU A 10 3.73 -0.44 0.63
CA GLU A 10 3.49 -1.67 -0.13
C GLU A 10 2.03 -2.11 0.02
N SER A 11 1.61 -3.04 -0.84
CA SER A 11 0.35 -3.76 -0.60
C SER A 11 0.36 -5.16 -1.18
N GLU A 12 -0.51 -6.00 -0.62
CA GLU A 12 -0.84 -7.32 -1.16
C GLU A 12 -2.34 -7.41 -1.47
N PRO A 13 -2.74 -7.62 -2.73
CA PRO A 13 -1.93 -7.53 -3.96
C PRO A 13 -1.39 -6.12 -4.23
N SER A 14 -0.31 -6.01 -5.02
CA SER A 14 0.29 -4.73 -5.44
C SER A 14 -0.63 -3.91 -6.37
N GLY A 15 -0.21 -2.69 -6.74
CA GLY A 15 -0.95 -1.82 -7.65
C GLY A 15 -2.17 -1.12 -7.01
N LYS A 16 -2.19 -0.95 -5.69
CA LYS A 16 -3.28 -0.29 -4.97
C LYS A 16 -3.03 1.20 -4.86
N LYS A 17 -4.10 1.99 -4.95
CA LYS A 17 -4.02 3.44 -4.78
C LYS A 17 -3.84 3.77 -3.30
N ILE A 18 -2.88 4.63 -3.01
CA ILE A 18 -2.57 5.16 -1.68
C ILE A 18 -2.46 6.68 -1.78
N GLN A 19 -2.66 7.40 -0.67
CA GLN A 19 -2.41 8.83 -0.56
C GLN A 19 -1.61 9.14 0.71
N LEU A 20 -0.68 10.08 0.61
CA LEU A 20 0.05 10.66 1.74
C LEU A 20 -0.22 12.18 1.76
N ASN A 21 -0.95 12.68 2.76
CA ASN A 21 -1.44 14.06 2.81
C ASN A 21 -2.13 14.49 1.50
N GLY A 22 -2.95 13.61 0.90
CA GLY A 22 -3.64 13.85 -0.37
C GLY A 22 -2.79 13.68 -1.63
N ILE A 23 -1.47 13.54 -1.51
CA ILE A 23 -0.58 13.23 -2.64
C ILE A 23 -0.77 11.76 -3.01
N LYS A 24 -1.22 11.50 -4.24
CA LYS A 24 -1.57 10.16 -4.73
C LYS A 24 -0.32 9.35 -5.10
N GLY A 25 -0.40 8.04 -4.87
CA GLY A 25 0.59 7.04 -5.29
C GLY A 25 -0.05 5.69 -5.60
N THR A 26 0.74 4.76 -6.14
CA THR A 26 0.32 3.38 -6.44
C THR A 26 1.37 2.42 -5.89
N THR A 27 0.97 1.43 -5.10
CA THR A 27 1.91 0.51 -4.45
C THR A 27 2.63 -0.41 -5.43
N PRO A 28 3.94 -0.69 -5.23
CA PRO A 28 4.81 -0.07 -4.23
C PRO A 28 5.17 1.38 -4.59
N VAL A 29 5.15 2.27 -3.59
CA VAL A 29 5.49 3.70 -3.76
C VAL A 29 6.37 4.18 -2.63
N THR A 30 7.34 5.05 -2.95
CA THR A 30 8.21 5.69 -1.96
C THR A 30 8.12 7.21 -2.08
N TRP A 31 7.89 7.89 -0.95
CA TRP A 31 7.98 9.34 -0.83
C TRP A 31 9.19 9.73 0.03
N ARG A 32 9.77 10.90 -0.22
CA ARG A 32 10.77 11.50 0.65
C ARG A 32 10.14 12.73 1.30
N VAL A 33 10.01 12.69 2.63
CA VAL A 33 9.31 13.74 3.38
C VAL A 33 10.13 14.23 4.56
N SER A 34 9.85 15.44 5.02
CA SER A 34 10.42 15.93 6.28
C SER A 34 9.83 15.16 7.48
N PRO A 35 10.50 15.18 8.64
CA PRO A 35 9.90 14.68 9.88
C PRO A 35 8.60 15.42 10.21
N GLY A 36 7.61 14.71 10.73
CA GLY A 36 6.30 15.28 11.06
C GLY A 36 5.16 14.26 11.04
N THR A 37 3.94 14.76 11.13
CA THR A 37 2.71 13.96 11.12
C THR A 37 2.08 13.98 9.72
N TYR A 38 1.66 12.80 9.26
CA TYR A 38 1.05 12.61 7.95
C TYR A 38 -0.23 11.79 8.06
N THR A 39 -1.20 12.10 7.21
CA THR A 39 -2.36 11.24 6.95
C THR A 39 -2.01 10.28 5.82
N LEU A 40 -1.91 9.00 6.14
CA LEU A 40 -1.78 7.93 5.18
C LEU A 40 -3.16 7.32 4.92
N LYS A 41 -3.55 7.23 3.65
CA LYS A 41 -4.85 6.72 3.23
C LYS A 41 -4.73 5.65 2.17
N ALA A 42 -5.25 4.48 2.44
CA ALA A 42 -5.47 3.41 1.48
C ALA A 42 -6.78 3.61 0.71
N GLU A 43 -6.84 3.16 -0.55
CA GLU A 43 -8.11 2.97 -1.25
C GLU A 43 -9.02 2.05 -0.42
N PRO A 44 -10.21 2.48 0.02
CA PRO A 44 -11.06 1.67 0.90
C PRO A 44 -11.62 0.43 0.22
N THR A 45 -11.77 0.48 -1.12
CA THR A 45 -12.30 -0.64 -1.90
C THR A 45 -11.45 -1.89 -1.69
N ARG A 46 -12.04 -2.92 -1.06
CA ARG A 46 -11.41 -4.22 -0.76
C ARG A 46 -10.24 -4.15 0.24
N PHE A 47 -10.05 -3.03 0.93
CA PHE A 47 -9.07 -2.95 2.02
C PHE A 47 -9.50 -3.87 3.18
N ILE A 48 -8.55 -4.61 3.75
CA ILE A 48 -8.76 -5.48 4.90
C ILE A 48 -8.18 -4.82 6.14
N LYS A 49 -6.87 -4.57 6.13
CA LYS A 49 -6.12 -4.06 7.28
C LYS A 49 -4.72 -3.58 6.88
N TRP A 50 -4.10 -2.83 7.75
CA TRP A 50 -2.66 -2.54 7.72
C TRP A 50 -1.85 -3.66 8.37
N GLU A 51 -0.52 -3.53 8.35
CA GLU A 51 0.41 -4.46 8.99
C GLU A 51 0.32 -4.52 10.52
N ASP A 52 -0.28 -3.51 11.14
CA ASP A 52 -0.53 -3.40 12.58
C ASP A 52 -1.94 -3.88 12.99
N ASP A 53 -2.61 -4.61 12.09
CA ASP A 53 -3.98 -5.12 12.24
C ASP A 53 -5.10 -4.06 12.31
N THR A 54 -4.78 -2.77 12.14
CA THR A 54 -5.82 -1.73 12.09
C THR A 54 -6.61 -1.80 10.78
N THR A 55 -7.94 -1.70 10.90
CA THR A 55 -8.89 -1.86 9.78
C THR A 55 -9.40 -0.53 9.22
N ASN A 56 -9.03 0.60 9.82
CA ASN A 56 -9.31 1.91 9.25
C ASN A 56 -8.36 2.17 8.07
N PRO A 57 -8.85 2.38 6.83
CA PRO A 57 -8.00 2.66 5.68
C PRO A 57 -7.28 4.01 5.78
N GLU A 58 -7.65 4.87 6.72
CA GLU A 58 -6.97 6.13 7.00
C GLU A 58 -6.29 6.09 8.38
N ARG A 59 -5.02 6.48 8.46
CA ARG A 59 -4.28 6.58 9.73
C ARG A 59 -3.33 7.77 9.77
N SER A 60 -3.16 8.30 10.98
CA SER A 60 -2.15 9.30 11.29
C SER A 60 -0.83 8.59 11.61
N ILE A 61 0.26 8.97 10.92
CA ILE A 61 1.60 8.39 11.12
C ILE A 61 2.58 9.50 11.49
N THR A 62 3.51 9.17 12.40
CA THR A 62 4.60 10.06 12.81
C THR A 62 5.90 9.61 12.17
N ILE A 63 6.58 10.54 11.51
CA ILE A 63 7.82 10.27 10.78
C ILE A 63 8.96 10.95 11.51
N LEU A 64 9.92 10.13 11.94
CA LEU A 64 11.13 10.60 12.59
C LEU A 64 12.24 10.85 11.57
N VAL A 65 13.18 11.70 11.94
CA VAL A 65 14.31 12.06 11.08
C VAL A 65 15.24 10.87 10.85
N GLY A 66 15.61 10.63 9.60
CA GLY A 66 16.66 9.68 9.23
C GLY A 66 16.33 8.20 9.44
N GLN A 67 15.07 7.86 9.72
CA GLN A 67 14.62 6.49 9.95
C GLN A 67 13.65 6.07 8.84
N PRO A 68 14.11 5.32 7.81
CA PRO A 68 13.23 4.76 6.81
C PRO A 68 12.10 3.94 7.44
N VAL A 69 10.88 4.11 6.95
CA VAL A 69 9.72 3.33 7.41
C VAL A 69 9.01 2.68 6.23
N THR A 70 8.48 1.48 6.47
CA THR A 70 7.68 0.74 5.50
C THR A 70 6.33 0.40 6.10
N PHE A 71 5.27 0.69 5.36
CA PHE A 71 3.89 0.34 5.67
C PHE A 71 3.38 -0.68 4.66
N LYS A 72 2.52 -1.61 5.07
CA LYS A 72 1.96 -2.63 4.18
C LYS A 72 0.45 -2.77 4.36
N ALA A 73 -0.29 -2.48 3.30
CA ALA A 73 -1.73 -2.66 3.25
C ALA A 73 -2.12 -4.04 2.72
N TYR A 74 -3.11 -4.67 3.35
CA TYR A 74 -3.68 -5.94 2.89
C TYR A 74 -5.07 -5.70 2.30
N TYR A 75 -5.30 -6.29 1.13
CA TYR A 75 -6.56 -6.22 0.41
C TYR A 75 -7.11 -7.62 0.16
N THR A 76 -8.41 -7.73 -0.05
CA THR A 76 -8.98 -8.98 -0.58
C THR A 76 -8.41 -9.21 -1.97
N LYS A 77 -7.99 -10.45 -2.26
CA LYS A 77 -7.62 -10.84 -3.63
C LYS A 77 -8.81 -10.56 -4.53
N GLY A 78 -8.58 -9.87 -5.65
CA GLY A 78 -9.62 -9.72 -6.67
C GLY A 78 -10.05 -11.09 -7.19
N PRO A 79 -11.23 -11.20 -7.85
CA PRO A 79 -11.59 -12.44 -8.53
C PRO A 79 -10.43 -12.83 -9.45
N SER A 80 -10.01 -14.08 -9.35
CA SER A 80 -8.93 -14.60 -10.18
C SER A 80 -9.36 -14.50 -11.65
N ARG A 81 -8.81 -13.53 -12.38
CA ARG A 81 -9.00 -13.41 -13.82
C ARG A 81 -7.92 -14.26 -14.49
N TRP A 82 -7.98 -15.58 -14.34
CA TRP A 82 -7.32 -16.43 -15.33
C TRP A 82 -8.05 -16.14 -16.65
N PRO A 83 -7.36 -15.70 -17.72
CA PRO A 83 -7.97 -15.74 -19.03
C PRO A 83 -8.31 -17.21 -19.32
N LEU A 84 -9.34 -17.46 -20.10
CA LEU A 84 -9.72 -18.76 -20.68
C LEU A 84 -8.62 -19.35 -21.60
N ALA A 85 -7.35 -19.33 -21.19
CA ALA A 85 -6.24 -19.91 -21.91
C ALA A 85 -5.85 -21.23 -21.23
N LEU A 86 -6.04 -22.31 -22.00
CA LEU A 86 -5.49 -23.66 -21.83
C LEU A 86 -6.28 -24.67 -20.97
N LEU A 87 -7.50 -25.02 -21.40
CA LEU A 87 -7.89 -26.44 -21.45
C LEU A 87 -7.86 -26.87 -22.92
N ILE A 88 -6.64 -27.00 -23.46
CA ILE A 88 -6.40 -27.87 -24.62
C ILE A 88 -5.73 -29.11 -24.04
N GLY A 89 -6.43 -30.24 -24.11
CA GLY A 89 -5.89 -31.60 -24.03
C GLY A 89 -5.25 -32.05 -22.71
N PHE A 90 -5.89 -32.98 -22.02
CA PHE A 90 -5.34 -34.34 -21.85
C PHE A 90 -6.53 -35.27 -21.59
N GLY A 91 -6.69 -36.25 -22.48
CA GLY A 91 -7.56 -37.39 -22.21
C GLY A 91 -6.91 -38.31 -21.18
N PHE A 92 -7.76 -38.94 -20.38
CA PHE A 92 -7.69 -40.35 -19.97
C PHE A 92 -9.12 -40.80 -19.71
#